data_AF-A0A8H6TTH4-F1
#
_entry.id   AF-A0A8H6TTH4-F1
#
_cell.length_a   1.000
_cell.length_b   1.000
_cell.length_c   1.000
_cell.angle_alpha   90.00
_cell.angle_beta   90.00
_cell.angle_gamma   90.00
#
_symmetry.space_group_name_H-M   'P 1'
#
loop_
_entity.id
_entity.type
_entity.pdbx_description
1 polymer ?
#
loop_
_entity_poly.entity_id
_entity_poly.type
_entity_poly.pdbx_seq_one_letter_code
_entity_poly.pdbx_strand_id
1 'polypeptide(L)'
;MHFAPVTVLAVLSAATSALGATLALDPRAQLLQQSVDHFLAAPRFAVVGASGDDAKFGTIVFKTMLEMGLDAVPVNPYAPSSAGHPCVPSLEDLPNPEQTSVSIVTQPAVTLAILHQAIALGVPAVWLQPGAEDAAVLEFIASARAKGSHTMFIHSSANYTSDDRRRDDGDNGDDVTPTCRRGARSFETPDLISTLLR
;
A
#
# COMPACT_ATOMS: atom_id res chain seq x y z
N MET A 1 51.68 -20.18 -45.77
CA MET A 1 51.81 -19.39 -44.52
C MET A 1 51.33 -17.97 -44.78
N HIS A 2 50.04 -17.67 -44.58
CA HIS A 2 49.53 -16.35 -44.17
C HIS A 2 48.01 -16.45 -44.01
N PHE A 3 47.52 -16.57 -42.78
CA PHE A 3 46.12 -16.34 -42.44
C PHE A 3 46.05 -14.95 -41.81
N ALA A 4 45.24 -14.05 -42.39
CA ALA A 4 44.84 -12.80 -41.78
C ALA A 4 43.47 -12.98 -41.08
N PRO A 5 43.21 -12.32 -39.94
CA PRO A 5 42.01 -12.56 -39.15
C PRO A 5 40.80 -11.79 -39.70
N VAL A 6 39.63 -12.44 -39.67
CA VAL A 6 38.33 -11.79 -39.91
C VAL A 6 37.89 -11.13 -38.60
N THR A 7 37.85 -9.81 -38.59
CA THR A 7 37.32 -9.00 -37.49
C THR A 7 35.80 -9.12 -37.45
N VAL A 8 35.27 -9.73 -36.39
CA VAL A 8 33.83 -9.72 -36.08
C VAL A 8 33.53 -8.40 -35.35
N LEU A 9 32.91 -7.45 -36.06
CA LEU A 9 32.44 -6.19 -35.49
C LEU A 9 31.08 -6.44 -34.82
N ALA A 10 31.03 -6.32 -33.50
CA ALA A 10 29.79 -6.37 -32.72
C ALA A 10 28.90 -5.18 -33.05
N VAL A 11 27.65 -5.44 -33.46
CA VAL A 11 26.60 -4.42 -33.55
C VAL A 11 25.89 -4.38 -32.20
N LEU A 12 26.36 -3.53 -31.29
CA LEU A 12 25.54 -3.04 -30.18
C LEU A 12 24.61 -1.96 -30.73
N SER A 13 23.36 -2.32 -31.01
CA SER A 13 22.29 -1.34 -31.18
C SER A 13 21.86 -0.88 -29.78
N ALA A 14 22.22 0.34 -29.43
CA ALA A 14 21.74 1.03 -28.25
C ALA A 14 20.19 1.07 -28.28
N ALA A 15 19.56 0.46 -27.27
CA ALA A 15 18.17 0.73 -26.92
C ALA A 15 18.13 2.09 -26.22
N THR A 16 18.12 3.15 -27.02
CA THR A 16 18.03 4.52 -26.52
C THR A 16 16.56 4.90 -26.38
N SER A 17 16.18 5.19 -25.14
CA SER A 17 15.07 6.05 -24.70
C SER A 17 13.65 5.48 -24.68
N ALA A 18 13.33 4.78 -23.58
CA ALA A 18 12.04 4.88 -22.93
C ALA A 18 12.11 5.71 -21.61
N LEU A 19 13.12 6.57 -21.44
CA LEU A 19 13.11 7.62 -20.41
C LEU A 19 12.61 8.92 -21.04
N GLY A 20 11.30 9.03 -21.18
CA GLY A 20 10.66 10.17 -21.83
C GLY A 20 9.28 10.46 -21.26
N ALA A 21 9.08 10.28 -19.96
CA ALA A 21 7.88 10.74 -19.26
C ALA A 21 8.16 11.01 -17.77
N THR A 22 9.27 11.70 -17.45
CA THR A 22 9.35 12.38 -16.15
C THR A 22 8.64 13.72 -16.29
N LEU A 23 7.30 13.69 -16.39
CA LEU A 23 6.52 14.76 -15.78
C LEU A 23 6.94 14.73 -14.32
N ALA A 24 7.46 15.85 -13.80
CA ALA A 24 7.79 15.97 -12.39
C ALA A 24 6.51 15.70 -11.60
N LEU A 25 6.32 14.43 -11.21
CA LEU A 25 5.20 14.03 -10.37
C LEU A 25 5.34 14.82 -9.08
N ASP A 26 4.21 15.25 -8.53
CA ASP A 26 4.14 15.81 -7.19
C ASP A 26 5.00 14.93 -6.25
N PRO A 27 5.90 15.48 -5.42
CA PRO A 27 6.74 14.69 -4.51
C PRO A 27 5.94 13.70 -3.66
N ARG A 28 4.69 14.02 -3.32
CA ARG A 28 3.77 13.11 -2.61
C ARG A 28 3.35 11.94 -3.48
N ALA A 29 3.03 12.18 -4.75
CA ALA A 29 2.73 11.12 -5.71
C ALA A 29 3.93 10.20 -5.94
N GLN A 30 5.15 10.75 -5.95
CA GLN A 30 6.37 9.96 -6.05
C GLN A 30 6.59 9.08 -4.80
N LEU A 31 6.42 9.63 -3.59
CA LEU A 31 6.53 8.85 -2.34
C LEU A 31 5.46 7.75 -2.25
N LEU A 32 4.23 8.05 -2.68
CA LEU A 32 3.17 7.07 -2.77
C LEU A 32 3.56 5.96 -3.73
N GLN A 33 4.01 6.30 -4.94
CA GLN A 33 4.42 5.29 -5.93
C GLN A 33 5.55 4.41 -5.40
N GLN A 34 6.57 4.99 -4.75
CA GLN A 34 7.65 4.22 -4.12
C GLN A 34 7.13 3.26 -3.05
N SER A 35 6.12 3.67 -2.30
CA SER A 35 5.53 2.83 -1.26
C SER A 35 4.73 1.66 -1.87
N VAL A 36 3.98 1.94 -2.93
CA VAL A 36 3.27 0.92 -3.72
C VAL A 36 4.25 -0.09 -4.32
N ASP A 37 5.32 0.40 -4.95
CA ASP A 37 6.34 -0.44 -5.57
C ASP A 37 7.01 -1.32 -4.51
N HIS A 38 7.32 -0.77 -3.33
CA HIS A 38 7.88 -1.53 -2.21
C HIS A 38 6.94 -2.61 -1.70
N PHE A 39 5.64 -2.32 -1.59
CA PHE A 39 4.64 -3.32 -1.19
C PHE A 39 4.58 -4.48 -2.20
N LEU A 40 4.52 -4.16 -3.51
CA LEU A 40 4.40 -5.14 -4.59
C LEU A 40 5.70 -5.91 -4.89
N ALA A 41 6.84 -5.43 -4.41
CA ALA A 41 8.13 -6.13 -4.54
C ALA A 41 8.25 -7.35 -3.62
N ALA A 42 7.37 -7.51 -2.63
CA ALA A 42 7.38 -8.68 -1.76
C ALA A 42 7.02 -9.96 -2.54
N PRO A 43 7.66 -11.10 -2.25
CA PRO A 43 7.34 -12.37 -2.91
C PRO A 43 6.01 -12.98 -2.44
N ARG A 44 5.49 -12.54 -1.28
CA ARG A 44 4.27 -13.05 -0.67
C ARG A 44 3.38 -11.92 -0.18
N PHE A 45 2.10 -12.25 -0.06
CA PHE A 45 1.09 -11.32 0.39
C PHE A 45 0.14 -11.95 1.41
N ALA A 46 -0.49 -11.12 2.22
CA ALA A 46 -1.58 -11.52 3.09
C ALA A 46 -2.72 -10.50 3.04
N VAL A 47 -3.95 -10.98 3.18
CA VAL A 47 -5.14 -10.12 3.27
C VAL A 47 -5.83 -10.37 4.60
N VAL A 48 -5.67 -9.43 5.53
CA VAL A 48 -6.31 -9.48 6.83
C VAL A 48 -7.73 -8.94 6.74
N GLY A 49 -8.70 -9.74 7.18
CA GLY A 49 -10.13 -9.42 7.06
C GLY A 49 -10.82 -10.08 5.85
N ALA A 50 -10.11 -10.88 5.05
CA ALA A 50 -10.74 -11.76 4.08
C ALA A 50 -11.60 -12.82 4.79
N SER A 51 -12.72 -13.24 4.19
CA SER A 51 -13.64 -14.20 4.81
C SER A 51 -14.32 -15.08 3.76
N GLY A 52 -15.19 -16.00 4.16
CA GLY A 52 -15.99 -16.79 3.22
C GLY A 52 -17.12 -16.00 2.52
N ASP A 53 -17.34 -14.74 2.91
CA ASP A 53 -18.36 -13.88 2.30
C ASP A 53 -17.77 -13.11 1.11
N ASP A 54 -18.21 -13.47 -0.09
CA ASP A 54 -17.76 -12.92 -1.36
C ASP A 54 -18.13 -11.45 -1.59
N ALA A 55 -19.14 -10.94 -0.89
CA ALA A 55 -19.56 -9.54 -1.01
C ALA A 55 -18.68 -8.59 -0.19
N LYS A 56 -17.90 -9.10 0.77
CA LYS A 56 -17.05 -8.27 1.63
C LYS A 56 -15.80 -7.82 0.90
N PHE A 57 -15.43 -6.56 1.13
CA PHE A 57 -14.28 -5.94 0.47
C PHE A 57 -12.97 -6.72 0.68
N GLY A 58 -12.71 -7.24 1.87
CA GLY A 58 -11.50 -8.07 2.12
C GLY A 58 -11.44 -9.33 1.25
N THR A 59 -12.58 -9.97 0.99
CA THR A 59 -12.65 -11.14 0.10
C THR A 59 -12.47 -10.73 -1.36
N ILE A 60 -13.02 -9.59 -1.77
CA ILE A 60 -12.84 -9.05 -3.12
C ILE A 60 -11.35 -8.74 -3.36
N VAL A 61 -10.70 -8.02 -2.43
CA VAL A 61 -9.26 -7.74 -2.48
C VAL A 61 -8.47 -9.04 -2.61
N PHE A 62 -8.77 -10.04 -1.77
CA PHE A 62 -8.09 -11.34 -1.80
C PHE A 62 -8.23 -12.04 -3.16
N LYS A 63 -9.45 -12.10 -3.71
CA LYS A 63 -9.68 -12.68 -5.04
C LYS A 63 -8.92 -11.95 -6.13
N THR A 64 -8.95 -10.62 -6.14
CA THR A 64 -8.21 -9.81 -7.12
C THR A 64 -6.71 -10.10 -7.09
N MET A 65 -6.11 -10.21 -5.89
CA MET A 65 -4.69 -10.56 -5.77
C MET A 65 -4.39 -11.95 -6.36
N LEU A 66 -5.25 -12.93 -6.11
CA LEU A 66 -5.11 -14.28 -6.69
C LEU A 66 -5.27 -14.28 -8.22
N GLU A 67 -6.24 -13.53 -8.75
CA GLU A 67 -6.51 -13.41 -10.19
C GLU A 67 -5.33 -12.83 -10.97
N MET A 68 -4.52 -12.00 -10.31
CA MET A 68 -3.27 -11.46 -10.87
C MET A 68 -2.05 -12.36 -10.67
N GLY A 69 -2.22 -13.52 -10.03
CA GLY A 69 -1.14 -14.46 -9.78
C GLY A 69 -0.24 -14.11 -8.60
N LEU A 70 -0.69 -13.29 -7.65
CA LEU A 70 0.04 -13.02 -6.42
C LEU A 70 -0.14 -14.17 -5.41
N ASP A 71 0.95 -14.56 -4.73
CA ASP A 71 0.93 -15.56 -3.65
C ASP A 71 0.33 -14.93 -2.37
N ALA A 72 -1.00 -14.89 -2.28
CA ALA A 72 -1.73 -14.29 -1.18
C ALA A 72 -2.34 -15.33 -0.24
N VAL A 73 -2.27 -15.07 1.07
CA VAL A 73 -2.92 -15.89 2.13
C VAL A 73 -4.00 -15.07 2.85
N PRO A 74 -5.22 -15.60 3.05
CA PRO A 74 -6.24 -14.90 3.81
C PRO A 74 -6.00 -15.06 5.31
N VAL A 75 -6.12 -13.98 6.08
CA VAL A 75 -5.92 -13.96 7.53
C VAL A 75 -7.22 -13.56 8.23
N ASN A 76 -7.82 -14.49 8.94
CA ASN A 76 -9.04 -14.26 9.70
C ASN A 76 -9.31 -15.40 10.72
N PRO A 77 -9.25 -15.14 12.04
CA PRO A 77 -9.48 -16.17 13.04
C PRO A 77 -10.93 -16.67 13.12
N TYR A 78 -11.88 -15.96 12.49
CA TYR A 78 -13.31 -16.28 12.55
C TYR A 78 -13.85 -16.93 11.26
N ALA A 79 -13.04 -17.04 10.21
CA ALA A 79 -13.42 -17.68 8.96
C ALA A 79 -12.50 -18.88 8.71
N PRO A 80 -13.03 -20.08 8.41
CA PRO A 80 -12.19 -21.24 8.11
C PRO A 80 -11.50 -21.14 6.74
N SER A 81 -12.13 -20.45 5.79
CA SER A 81 -11.62 -20.26 4.43
C SER A 81 -12.16 -18.97 3.80
N SER A 82 -11.48 -18.51 2.75
CA SER A 82 -11.88 -17.41 1.87
C SER A 82 -11.54 -17.77 0.43
N ALA A 83 -12.48 -17.57 -0.50
CA ALA A 83 -12.32 -17.90 -1.92
C ALA A 83 -11.72 -19.31 -2.21
N GLY A 84 -12.02 -20.30 -1.36
CA GLY A 84 -11.50 -21.67 -1.49
C GLY A 84 -10.12 -21.92 -0.87
N HIS A 85 -9.47 -20.90 -0.31
CA HIS A 85 -8.18 -21.00 0.39
C HIS A 85 -8.39 -21.01 1.91
N PRO A 86 -7.63 -21.83 2.67
CA PRO A 86 -7.73 -21.85 4.13
C PRO A 86 -7.25 -20.51 4.72
N CYS A 87 -7.99 -20.00 5.71
CA CYS A 87 -7.56 -18.82 6.45
C CYS A 87 -6.61 -19.23 7.57
N VAL A 88 -5.58 -18.41 7.80
CA VAL A 88 -4.77 -18.49 9.01
C VAL A 88 -5.32 -17.53 10.07
N PRO A 89 -5.19 -17.84 11.38
CA PRO A 89 -5.84 -17.03 12.42
C PRO A 89 -5.10 -15.72 12.75
N SER A 90 -3.78 -15.66 12.51
CA SER A 90 -2.97 -14.48 12.81
C SER A 90 -1.82 -14.29 11.81
N LEU A 91 -1.10 -13.15 11.92
CA LEU A 91 0.10 -12.92 11.13
C LEU A 91 1.26 -13.87 11.51
N GLU A 92 1.28 -14.39 12.74
CA GLU A 92 2.33 -15.30 13.22
C GLU A 92 2.26 -16.66 12.51
N ASP A 93 1.08 -17.01 12.01
CA ASP A 93 0.82 -18.26 11.29
C ASP A 93 1.16 -18.16 9.80
N LEU A 94 1.60 -16.99 9.32
CA LEU A 94 2.00 -16.81 7.92
C LEU A 94 3.36 -17.47 7.66
N PRO A 95 3.55 -18.06 6.48
CA PRO A 95 4.85 -18.59 6.10
C PRO A 95 5.81 -17.45 5.73
N ASN A 96 6.82 -17.22 6.57
CA ASN A 96 7.81 -16.14 6.44
C ASN A 96 7.17 -14.73 6.46
N PRO A 97 6.70 -14.23 7.62
CA PRO A 97 6.12 -12.89 7.73
C PRO A 97 7.05 -11.78 7.23
N GLU A 98 8.37 -11.93 7.40
CA GLU A 98 9.41 -11.00 6.93
C GLU A 98 9.45 -10.81 5.40
N GLN A 99 8.85 -11.73 4.65
CA GLN A 99 8.77 -11.69 3.19
C GLN A 99 7.34 -11.45 2.69
N THR A 100 6.41 -11.11 3.59
CA THR A 100 4.97 -11.05 3.29
C THR A 100 4.43 -9.64 3.47
N SER A 101 4.06 -8.97 2.38
CA SER A 101 3.35 -7.67 2.43
C SER A 101 1.88 -7.86 2.80
N VAL A 102 1.32 -7.00 3.66
CA VAL A 102 -0.01 -7.23 4.26
C VAL A 102 -1.02 -6.14 3.90
N SER A 103 -2.15 -6.52 3.29
CA SER A 103 -3.31 -5.63 3.11
C SER A 103 -4.30 -5.81 4.26
N ILE A 104 -4.70 -4.73 4.93
CA ILE A 104 -5.58 -4.77 6.10
C ILE A 104 -6.94 -4.16 5.77
N VAL A 105 -8.00 -4.95 6.00
CA VAL A 105 -9.41 -4.61 5.75
C VAL A 105 -10.26 -4.85 7.00
N THR A 106 -9.73 -4.51 8.17
CA THR A 106 -10.40 -4.70 9.48
C THR A 106 -10.83 -3.38 10.09
N GLN A 107 -11.67 -3.44 11.14
CA GLN A 107 -12.00 -2.26 11.94
C GLN A 107 -10.75 -1.69 12.65
N PRO A 108 -10.67 -0.37 12.89
CA PRO A 108 -9.47 0.29 13.41
C PRO A 108 -8.88 -0.31 14.70
N ALA A 109 -9.74 -0.73 15.64
CA ALA A 109 -9.27 -1.37 16.88
C ALA A 109 -8.50 -2.67 16.63
N VAL A 110 -8.93 -3.47 15.65
CA VAL A 110 -8.25 -4.69 15.24
C VAL A 110 -7.01 -4.35 14.42
N THR A 111 -7.10 -3.36 13.52
CA THR A 111 -5.98 -2.86 12.74
C THR A 111 -4.80 -2.47 13.63
N LEU A 112 -5.04 -1.72 14.70
CA LEU A 112 -3.98 -1.30 15.62
C LEU A 112 -3.20 -2.49 16.20
N ALA A 113 -3.90 -3.55 16.64
CA ALA A 113 -3.26 -4.76 17.13
C ALA A 113 -2.43 -5.47 16.03
N ILE A 114 -2.95 -5.52 14.80
CA ILE A 114 -2.24 -6.10 13.65
C ILE A 114 -0.98 -5.29 13.32
N LEU A 115 -1.00 -3.96 13.44
CA LEU A 115 0.18 -3.13 13.19
C LEU A 115 1.31 -3.40 14.19
N HIS A 116 0.98 -3.62 15.46
CA HIS A 116 1.95 -4.06 16.46
C HIS A 116 2.59 -5.40 16.09
N GLN A 117 1.77 -6.38 15.66
CA GLN A 117 2.26 -7.68 15.21
C GLN A 117 3.14 -7.56 13.97
N ALA A 118 2.74 -6.77 12.98
CA ALA A 118 3.48 -6.58 11.74
C ALA A 118 4.90 -6.06 12.00
N ILE A 119 5.05 -5.05 12.86
CA ILE A 119 6.38 -4.56 13.26
C ILE A 119 7.18 -5.65 13.98
N ALA A 120 6.56 -6.38 14.91
CA ALA A 120 7.25 -7.41 15.69
C ALA A 120 7.74 -8.57 14.81
N LEU A 121 6.98 -8.92 13.76
CA LEU A 121 7.24 -10.04 12.86
C LEU A 121 8.10 -9.69 11.65
N GLY A 122 8.60 -8.45 11.55
CA GLY A 122 9.46 -8.08 10.43
C GLY A 122 8.71 -7.83 9.11
N VAL A 123 7.39 -7.65 9.14
CA VAL A 123 6.58 -7.44 7.92
C VAL A 123 7.12 -6.22 7.14
N PRO A 124 7.45 -6.37 5.85
CA PRO A 124 8.13 -5.32 5.09
C PRO A 124 7.21 -4.13 4.75
N ALA A 125 5.92 -4.40 4.50
CA ALA A 125 4.95 -3.38 4.15
C ALA A 125 3.54 -3.75 4.60
N VAL A 126 2.78 -2.75 5.05
CA VAL A 126 1.38 -2.86 5.40
C VAL A 126 0.58 -1.79 4.67
N TRP A 127 -0.52 -2.20 4.04
CA TRP A 127 -1.44 -1.32 3.33
C TRP A 127 -2.81 -1.31 4.01
N LEU A 128 -3.18 -0.18 4.59
CA LEU A 128 -4.49 0.01 5.20
C LEU A 128 -5.49 0.38 4.11
N GLN A 129 -6.51 -0.46 3.93
CA GLN A 129 -7.62 -0.13 3.05
C GLN A 129 -8.51 0.95 3.67
N PRO A 130 -9.26 1.73 2.87
CA PRO A 130 -10.15 2.77 3.38
C PRO A 130 -11.07 2.25 4.50
N GLY A 131 -11.12 2.97 5.61
CA GLY A 131 -11.91 2.60 6.80
C GLY A 131 -11.20 1.70 7.82
N ALA A 132 -9.98 1.23 7.52
CA ALA A 132 -9.16 0.48 8.48
C ALA A 132 -8.39 1.37 9.48
N GLU A 133 -8.47 2.70 9.32
CA GLU A 133 -7.75 3.68 10.12
C GLU A 133 -8.68 4.59 10.92
N ASP A 134 -8.22 4.97 12.11
CA ASP A 134 -8.76 6.04 12.95
C ASP A 134 -7.59 6.87 13.54
N ALA A 135 -7.89 7.84 14.41
CA ALA A 135 -6.85 8.69 15.00
C ALA A 135 -5.74 7.89 15.72
N ALA A 136 -6.10 6.82 16.46
CA ALA A 136 -5.14 6.03 17.21
C ALA A 136 -4.21 5.22 16.27
N VAL A 137 -4.77 4.66 15.19
CA VAL A 137 -4.00 3.99 14.13
C VAL A 137 -3.01 4.95 13.48
N LEU A 138 -3.44 6.17 13.15
CA LEU A 138 -2.58 7.16 12.50
C LEU A 138 -1.48 7.68 13.43
N GLU A 139 -1.80 7.91 14.70
CA GLU A 139 -0.81 8.28 15.73
C GLU A 139 0.24 7.18 15.92
N PHE A 140 -0.20 5.91 15.94
CA PHE A 140 0.72 4.77 16.00
C PHE A 140 1.67 4.74 14.81
N ILE A 141 1.14 4.85 13.57
CA ILE A 141 1.95 4.85 12.35
C ILE A 141 2.97 6.00 12.37
N ALA A 142 2.55 7.21 12.76
CA ALA A 142 3.45 8.35 12.86
C ALA A 142 4.57 8.11 13.90
N SER A 143 4.22 7.56 15.07
CA SER A 143 5.19 7.19 16.12
C SER A 143 6.17 6.11 15.64
N ALA A 144 5.68 5.09 14.95
CA ALA A 144 6.51 4.02 14.40
C ALA A 144 7.49 4.54 13.35
N ARG A 145 7.03 5.40 12.43
CA ARG A 145 7.90 6.06 11.44
C ARG A 145 8.98 6.91 12.11
N ALA A 146 8.63 7.72 13.11
CA ALA A 146 9.59 8.55 13.84
C ALA A 146 10.67 7.74 14.59
N LYS A 147 10.34 6.50 14.98
CA LYS A 147 11.28 5.56 15.61
C LYS A 147 12.11 4.75 14.60
N GLY A 148 11.92 4.97 13.30
CA GLY A 148 12.64 4.23 12.26
C GLY A 148 12.16 2.79 12.09
N SER A 149 10.85 2.54 12.22
CA SER A 149 10.26 1.23 11.95
C SER A 149 10.69 0.72 10.57
N HIS A 150 11.04 -0.58 10.50
CA HIS A 150 11.36 -1.26 9.25
C HIS A 150 10.11 -1.44 8.37
N THR A 151 8.95 -1.64 8.99
CA THR A 151 7.68 -1.81 8.27
C THR A 151 7.26 -0.50 7.62
N MET A 152 7.04 -0.55 6.32
CA MET A 152 6.45 0.56 5.57
C MET A 152 4.93 0.57 5.71
N PHE A 153 4.33 1.72 6.02
CA PHE A 153 2.87 1.86 6.14
C PHE A 153 2.31 2.67 4.97
N ILE A 154 1.28 2.15 4.31
CA ILE A 154 0.56 2.79 3.19
C ILE A 154 -0.87 3.05 3.65
N HIS A 155 -1.29 4.31 3.66
CA HIS A 155 -2.62 4.73 4.12
C HIS A 155 -3.01 6.08 3.52
N SER A 156 -4.31 6.37 3.48
CA SER A 156 -4.86 7.56 2.79
C SER A 156 -4.30 8.88 3.31
N SER A 157 -4.03 8.94 4.61
CA SER A 157 -3.53 10.09 5.34
C SER A 157 -2.00 10.15 5.44
N ALA A 158 -1.26 9.23 4.81
CA ALA A 158 0.21 9.21 4.81
C ALA A 158 0.81 10.45 4.12
N ASN A 159 -0.01 11.17 3.36
CA ASN A 159 0.34 12.36 2.62
C ASN A 159 0.07 13.67 3.38
N TYR A 160 -0.46 13.59 4.62
CA TYR A 160 -0.70 14.76 5.46
C TYR A 160 0.57 15.06 6.28
N THR A 161 1.53 15.73 5.66
CA THR A 161 2.60 16.38 6.43
C THR A 161 1.97 17.45 7.31
N SER A 162 2.34 17.50 8.58
CA SER A 162 1.86 18.48 9.57
C SER A 162 2.12 19.95 9.20
N ASP A 163 2.80 20.22 8.09
CA ASP A 163 3.09 21.56 7.56
C ASP A 163 1.88 22.24 6.89
N ASP A 164 0.77 21.52 6.66
CA ASP A 164 -0.46 22.07 6.05
C ASP A 164 -1.36 22.86 7.04
N ARG A 165 -0.88 23.11 8.28
CA ARG A 165 -1.61 23.89 9.30
C ARG A 165 -1.28 25.39 9.31
N ARG A 166 -0.81 25.99 8.22
CA ARG A 166 -0.59 27.44 8.14
C ARG A 166 -1.18 28.07 6.89
N ARG A 167 -2.43 28.51 7.04
CA ARG A 167 -2.97 29.85 6.67
C ARG A 167 -4.50 29.72 6.61
N ASP A 168 -5.13 29.78 7.78
CA ASP A 168 -6.49 30.28 7.88
C ASP A 168 -6.40 31.45 8.88
N ASP A 169 -5.70 32.50 8.45
CA ASP A 169 -5.68 33.77 9.16
C ASP A 169 -7.03 34.43 8.87
N GLY A 170 -7.79 34.63 9.96
CA GLY A 170 -9.22 34.95 9.99
C GLY A 170 -9.75 35.95 8.97
N ASP A 171 -10.91 35.58 8.40
CA ASP A 171 -11.88 36.54 7.89
C ASP A 171 -13.03 36.66 8.89
N ASN A 172 -13.29 37.90 9.27
CA ASN A 172 -14.26 38.32 10.26
C ASN A 172 -15.38 39.02 9.48
N GLY A 173 -16.50 38.36 9.23
CA GLY A 173 -17.57 38.95 8.44
C GLY A 173 -18.80 38.05 8.30
N ASP A 174 -19.93 38.57 8.78
CA ASP A 174 -21.24 37.93 8.78
C ASP A 174 -21.77 37.68 7.36
N ASP A 175 -21.99 36.42 6.97
CA ASP A 175 -23.03 36.07 5.98
C ASP A 175 -23.40 34.58 6.04
N VAL A 176 -24.70 34.29 6.15
CA VAL A 176 -25.26 32.96 6.33
C VAL A 176 -25.63 32.39 4.96
N THR A 177 -24.77 31.58 4.34
CA THR A 177 -25.16 30.72 3.21
C THR A 177 -24.41 29.38 3.24
N PRO A 178 -25.10 28.20 3.23
CA PRO A 178 -24.43 26.92 3.18
C PRO A 178 -24.09 26.57 1.74
N THR A 179 -22.96 27.07 1.24
CA THR A 179 -22.36 26.48 0.04
C THR A 179 -21.09 25.73 0.45
N CYS A 180 -21.25 24.42 0.65
CA CYS A 180 -20.15 23.48 0.81
C CYS A 180 -19.38 23.41 -0.52
N ARG A 181 -18.51 24.39 -0.78
CA ARG A 181 -17.41 24.24 -1.76
C ARG A 181 -16.23 23.63 -1.03
N ARG A 182 -16.27 22.30 -0.82
CA ARG A 182 -15.07 21.52 -0.50
C ARG A 182 -14.18 21.46 -1.74
N GLY A 183 -13.28 22.43 -1.83
CA GLY A 183 -12.28 22.56 -2.88
C GLY A 183 -10.87 22.26 -2.39
N ALA A 184 -10.68 21.16 -1.67
CA ALA A 184 -9.37 20.50 -1.57
C ALA A 184 -9.52 19.19 -2.34
N ARG A 185 -8.79 19.01 -3.44
CA ARG A 185 -8.73 17.70 -4.10
C ARG A 185 -7.97 16.79 -3.14
N SER A 186 -8.71 16.03 -2.33
CA SER A 186 -8.18 14.95 -1.54
C SER A 186 -7.42 14.03 -2.49
N PHE A 187 -6.09 14.01 -2.41
CA PHE A 187 -5.32 12.94 -3.02
C PHE A 187 -5.55 11.70 -2.17
N GLU A 188 -6.68 11.04 -2.40
CA GLU A 188 -6.98 9.76 -1.76
C GLU A 188 -5.95 8.75 -2.28
N THR A 189 -5.27 8.07 -1.36
CA THR A 189 -4.46 6.91 -1.75
C THR A 189 -5.42 5.91 -2.40
N PRO A 190 -5.16 5.48 -3.65
CA PRO A 190 -6.02 4.50 -4.29
C PRO A 190 -6.04 3.24 -3.44
N ASP A 191 -7.20 2.59 -3.35
CA ASP A 191 -7.28 1.27 -2.75
C ASP A 191 -6.42 0.27 -3.55
N LEU A 192 -6.17 -0.89 -2.96
CA LEU A 192 -5.29 -1.89 -3.57
C LEU A 192 -5.83 -2.35 -4.94
N ILE A 193 -7.15 -2.55 -5.09
CA ILE A 193 -7.75 -2.98 -6.36
C ILE A 193 -7.53 -1.93 -7.44
N SER A 194 -7.83 -0.66 -7.13
CA SER A 194 -7.62 0.48 -8.03
C SER A 194 -6.16 0.67 -8.46
N THR A 195 -5.21 0.20 -7.66
CA THR A 195 -3.78 0.21 -7.97
C THR A 195 -3.42 -0.94 -8.91
N LEU A 196 -3.92 -2.13 -8.61
CA LEU A 196 -3.55 -3.35 -9.29
C LEU A 196 -4.16 -3.51 -10.70
N LEU A 197 -5.28 -2.84 -10.97
CA LEU A 197 -5.99 -2.91 -12.25
C LEU A 197 -5.59 -1.80 -13.27
N ARG A 198 -4.50 -1.07 -13.01
CA ARG A 198 -3.95 -0.03 -13.90
C ARG A 198 -2.82 -0.57 -14.75
#